data_AF-A0AB34GL97-F1
#
_entry.id   AF-A0AB34GL97-F1
#
_cell.length_a   1.000
_cell.length_b   1.000
_cell.length_c   1.000
_cell.angle_alpha   90.00
_cell.angle_beta   90.00
_cell.angle_gamma   90.00
#
_symmetry.space_group_name_H-M   'P 1'
#
loop_
_entity.id
_entity.type
_entity.pdbx_description
1 polymer ?
#
loop_
_entity_poly.entity_id
_entity_poly.type
_entity_poly.pdbx_seq_one_letter_code
_entity_poly.pdbx_strand_id
1 'polypeptide(L)'
;MRRFARIVGPVEHDKFIESHALEFEPGREIKRLQEYRTAGITNFCSARTYDHLKKTREEERLKRTMLSEVLQYIQDGSACQQGLRRQAAIDSGLSSSVPMASNSGTRSAPPLNLTGLPGTEKLDEKEKELCQVVRLAPGAYLEYKSALLNECNKQGGLRLAQARALIKIDVNKTRKIYDFLIREGYITKA
;
A
#
# COMPACT_ATOMS: atom_id res chain seq x y z
N MET A 1 19.94 -14.27 -17.64
CA MET A 1 20.76 -14.59 -18.83
C MET A 1 22.26 -14.31 -18.68
N ARG A 2 22.73 -13.07 -18.41
CA ARG A 2 24.19 -12.75 -18.37
C ARG A 2 25.03 -13.51 -17.33
N ARG A 3 24.40 -14.00 -16.24
CA ARG A 3 25.09 -14.80 -15.21
C ARG A 3 25.46 -16.21 -15.69
N PHE A 4 24.69 -16.78 -16.63
CA PHE A 4 24.94 -18.12 -17.17
C PHE A 4 26.16 -18.17 -18.11
N ALA A 5 26.48 -17.06 -18.77
CA ALA A 5 27.68 -16.91 -19.60
C ALA A 5 29.01 -17.06 -18.83
N ARG A 6 28.97 -17.00 -17.49
CA ARG A 6 30.16 -17.16 -16.64
C ARG A 6 30.44 -18.61 -16.23
N ILE A 7 29.45 -19.48 -16.41
CA ILE A 7 29.47 -20.87 -15.92
C ILE A 7 29.53 -21.84 -17.12
N VAL A 8 28.93 -21.45 -18.23
CA VAL A 8 28.72 -22.28 -19.42
C VAL A 8 29.67 -21.80 -20.53
N GLY A 9 30.20 -22.73 -21.34
CA GLY A 9 31.09 -22.37 -22.45
C GLY A 9 30.41 -21.44 -23.47
N PRO A 10 31.15 -20.61 -24.23
CA PRO A 10 30.56 -19.60 -25.12
C PRO A 10 29.51 -20.17 -26.09
N VAL A 11 29.84 -21.29 -26.75
CA VAL A 11 28.94 -21.96 -27.71
C VAL A 11 27.69 -22.53 -27.04
N GLU A 12 27.82 -23.05 -25.84
CA GLU A 12 26.70 -23.60 -25.07
C GLU A 12 25.80 -22.48 -24.52
N HIS A 13 26.39 -21.34 -24.14
CA HIS A 13 25.65 -20.15 -23.74
C HIS A 13 24.84 -19.59 -24.89
N ASP A 14 25.42 -19.47 -26.08
CA ASP A 14 24.73 -19.00 -27.29
C ASP A 14 23.54 -19.90 -27.64
N LYS A 15 23.76 -21.23 -27.66
CA LYS A 15 22.68 -22.22 -27.86
C LYS A 15 21.56 -22.10 -26.84
N PHE A 16 21.89 -21.84 -25.58
CA PHE A 16 20.91 -21.64 -24.52
C PHE A 16 20.08 -20.35 -24.70
N ILE A 17 20.73 -19.24 -25.09
CA ILE A 17 20.03 -17.99 -25.38
C ILE A 17 19.09 -18.17 -26.57
N GLU A 18 19.55 -18.82 -27.63
CA GLU A 18 18.76 -19.10 -28.83
C GLU A 18 17.56 -20.00 -28.50
N SER A 19 17.77 -21.09 -27.75
CA SER A 19 16.70 -21.99 -27.30
C SER A 19 15.64 -21.25 -26.48
N HIS A 20 16.05 -20.42 -25.52
CA HIS A 20 15.12 -19.63 -24.73
C HIS A 20 14.38 -18.57 -25.55
N ALA A 21 15.02 -17.97 -26.56
CA ALA A 21 14.36 -17.03 -27.46
C ALA A 21 13.30 -17.75 -28.30
N LEU A 22 13.62 -18.95 -28.80
CA LEU A 22 12.71 -19.82 -29.54
C LEU A 22 11.52 -20.28 -28.70
N GLU A 23 11.72 -20.55 -27.41
CA GLU A 23 10.65 -20.94 -26.49
C GLU A 23 9.76 -19.76 -26.03
N PHE A 24 10.28 -18.53 -26.07
CA PHE A 24 9.58 -17.36 -25.53
C PHE A 24 8.27 -17.05 -26.28
N GLU A 25 8.33 -16.95 -27.60
CA GLU A 25 7.15 -16.64 -28.43
C GLU A 25 6.03 -17.70 -28.33
N PRO A 26 6.29 -19.00 -28.49
CA PRO A 26 5.24 -20.01 -28.32
C PRO A 26 4.72 -20.07 -26.88
N GLY A 27 5.57 -19.91 -25.86
CA GLY A 27 5.13 -19.85 -24.47
C GLY A 27 4.22 -18.65 -24.19
N ARG A 28 4.54 -17.50 -24.78
CA ARG A 28 3.71 -16.29 -24.71
C ARG A 28 2.37 -16.48 -25.40
N GLU A 29 2.36 -17.08 -26.59
CA GLU A 29 1.12 -17.34 -27.33
C GLU A 29 0.23 -18.37 -26.62
N ILE A 30 0.80 -19.46 -26.08
CA ILE A 30 0.05 -20.43 -25.27
C ILE A 30 -0.63 -19.75 -24.08
N LYS A 31 0.09 -18.90 -23.36
CA LYS A 31 -0.46 -18.16 -22.21
C LYS A 31 -1.59 -17.23 -22.63
N ARG A 32 -1.45 -16.55 -23.78
CA ARG A 32 -2.49 -15.69 -24.35
C ARG A 32 -3.75 -16.49 -24.72
N LEU A 33 -3.59 -17.65 -25.34
CA LEU A 33 -4.71 -18.54 -25.69
C LEU A 33 -5.40 -19.13 -24.45
N GLN A 34 -4.63 -19.47 -23.43
CA GLN A 34 -5.18 -19.90 -22.13
C GLN A 34 -6.01 -18.79 -21.49
N GLU A 35 -5.52 -17.55 -21.52
CA GLU A 35 -6.25 -16.39 -21.02
C GLU A 35 -7.60 -16.20 -21.75
N TYR A 36 -7.62 -16.32 -23.08
CA TYR A 36 -8.86 -16.27 -23.86
C TYR A 36 -9.87 -17.32 -23.40
N ARG A 37 -9.42 -18.56 -23.18
CA ARG A 37 -10.30 -19.62 -22.67
C ARG A 37 -10.84 -19.29 -21.28
N THR A 38 -10.00 -18.78 -20.37
CA THR A 38 -10.45 -18.36 -19.03
C THR A 38 -11.43 -17.18 -19.08
N ALA A 39 -11.30 -16.31 -20.08
CA ALA A 39 -12.21 -15.19 -20.31
C ALA A 39 -13.49 -15.60 -21.07
N GLY A 40 -13.66 -16.88 -21.39
CA GLY A 40 -14.83 -17.39 -22.11
C GLY A 40 -14.82 -17.14 -23.63
N ILE A 41 -13.67 -16.75 -24.20
CA ILE A 41 -13.51 -16.49 -25.63
C ILE A 41 -13.18 -17.82 -26.31
N THR A 42 -14.13 -18.32 -27.07
CA THR A 42 -14.03 -19.61 -27.78
C THR A 42 -13.68 -19.45 -29.25
N ASN A 43 -13.75 -18.23 -29.80
CA ASN A 43 -13.52 -17.96 -31.23
C ASN A 43 -12.41 -16.93 -31.44
N PHE A 44 -11.56 -17.13 -32.45
CA PHE A 44 -10.43 -16.23 -32.72
C PHE A 44 -10.86 -14.86 -33.23
N CYS A 45 -11.99 -14.76 -33.93
CA CYS A 45 -12.51 -13.48 -34.39
C CYS A 45 -12.86 -12.54 -33.23
N SER A 46 -13.42 -13.07 -32.13
CA SER A 46 -13.75 -12.27 -30.94
C SER A 46 -12.54 -11.94 -30.07
N ALA A 47 -11.42 -12.67 -30.22
CA ALA A 47 -10.17 -12.38 -29.52
C ALA A 47 -9.60 -10.99 -29.86
N ARG A 48 -9.71 -10.55 -31.12
CA ARG A 48 -9.28 -9.19 -31.53
C ARG A 48 -10.06 -8.10 -30.80
N THR A 49 -11.38 -8.24 -30.74
CA THR A 49 -12.24 -7.27 -30.02
C THR A 49 -11.94 -7.29 -28.53
N TYR A 50 -11.73 -8.47 -27.96
CA TYR A 50 -11.32 -8.60 -26.56
C TYR A 50 -9.99 -7.92 -26.26
N ASP A 51 -8.96 -8.12 -27.09
CA ASP A 51 -7.65 -7.49 -26.90
C ASP A 51 -7.77 -5.96 -26.90
N HIS A 52 -8.54 -5.41 -27.84
CA HIS A 52 -8.79 -3.97 -27.92
C HIS A 52 -9.47 -3.46 -26.65
N LEU A 53 -10.57 -4.10 -26.24
CA LEU A 53 -11.31 -3.72 -25.03
C LEU A 53 -10.49 -3.90 -23.75
N LYS A 54 -9.66 -4.95 -23.68
CA LYS A 54 -8.76 -5.22 -22.56
C LYS A 54 -7.72 -4.11 -22.44
N LYS A 55 -7.09 -3.72 -23.55
CA LYS A 55 -6.13 -2.61 -23.59
C LYS A 55 -6.78 -1.30 -23.14
N THR A 56 -7.95 -0.96 -23.67
CA THR A 56 -8.70 0.24 -23.25
C THR A 56 -9.03 0.20 -21.76
N ARG A 57 -9.44 -0.96 -21.22
CA ARG A 57 -9.73 -1.11 -19.80
C ARG A 57 -8.48 -0.93 -18.93
N GLU A 58 -7.33 -1.45 -19.36
CA GLU A 58 -6.06 -1.27 -18.66
C GLU A 58 -5.61 0.19 -18.66
N GLU A 59 -5.73 0.89 -19.79
CA GLU A 59 -5.45 2.32 -19.92
C GLU A 59 -6.36 3.16 -19.00
N GLU A 60 -7.67 2.88 -18.99
CA GLU A 60 -8.62 3.56 -18.10
C GLU A 60 -8.35 3.26 -16.63
N ARG A 61 -7.96 2.01 -16.28
CA ARG A 61 -7.56 1.66 -14.92
C ARG A 61 -6.31 2.42 -14.49
N LEU A 62 -5.34 2.57 -15.39
CA LEU A 62 -4.14 3.37 -15.13
C LEU A 62 -4.54 4.83 -14.86
N LYS A 63 -5.31 5.46 -15.75
CA LYS A 63 -5.79 6.85 -15.56
C LYS A 63 -6.54 7.04 -14.24
N ARG A 64 -7.42 6.12 -13.87
CA ARG A 64 -8.14 6.15 -12.58
C ARG A 64 -7.21 6.01 -11.38
N THR A 65 -6.19 5.16 -11.47
CA THR A 65 -5.16 5.02 -10.43
C THR A 65 -4.38 6.31 -10.28
N MET A 66 -3.96 6.93 -11.39
CA MET A 66 -3.26 8.21 -11.39
C MET A 66 -4.11 9.33 -10.78
N LEU A 67 -5.41 9.40 -11.12
CA LEU A 67 -6.35 10.33 -10.50
C LEU A 67 -6.49 10.05 -8.99
N SER A 68 -6.60 8.79 -8.58
CA SER A 68 -6.66 8.44 -7.16
C SER A 68 -5.41 8.85 -6.40
N GLU A 69 -4.23 8.72 -7.00
CA GLU A 69 -2.97 9.19 -6.44
C GLU A 69 -2.98 10.71 -6.31
N VAL A 70 -3.41 11.46 -7.33
CA VAL A 70 -3.53 12.92 -7.27
C VAL A 70 -4.53 13.36 -6.19
N LEU A 71 -5.70 12.72 -6.12
CA LEU A 71 -6.73 12.97 -5.11
C LEU A 71 -6.20 12.74 -3.68
N GLN A 72 -5.29 11.77 -3.49
CA GLN A 72 -4.65 11.50 -2.20
C GLN A 72 -3.78 12.67 -1.71
N TYR A 73 -3.24 13.50 -2.62
CA TYR A 73 -2.41 14.65 -2.29
C TYR A 73 -3.16 15.99 -2.29
N ILE A 74 -4.46 16.04 -2.58
CA ILE A 74 -5.23 17.31 -2.67
C ILE A 74 -5.24 18.09 -1.36
N GLN A 75 -5.08 17.42 -0.22
CA GLN A 75 -5.05 18.07 1.10
C GLN A 75 -3.71 18.81 1.36
N ASP A 76 -2.62 18.44 0.68
CA ASP A 76 -1.34 19.15 0.71
C ASP A 76 -1.10 19.86 -0.63
N GLY A 77 -1.40 21.16 -0.70
CA GLY A 77 -1.32 21.94 -1.94
C GLY A 77 0.06 21.90 -2.62
N SER A 78 1.15 21.76 -1.85
CA SER A 78 2.51 21.64 -2.38
C SER A 78 2.81 20.25 -2.97
N ALA A 79 2.31 19.18 -2.34
CA ALA A 79 2.45 17.80 -2.83
C ALA A 79 1.60 17.57 -4.08
N CYS A 80 0.39 18.12 -4.12
CA CYS A 80 -0.47 18.14 -5.30
C CYS A 80 0.20 18.86 -6.48
N GLN A 81 0.75 20.06 -6.27
CA GLN A 81 1.48 20.79 -7.31
C GLN A 81 2.71 20.04 -7.80
N GLN A 82 3.47 19.38 -6.90
CA GLN A 82 4.64 18.60 -7.31
C GLN A 82 4.24 17.34 -8.10
N GLY A 83 3.17 16.66 -7.72
CA GLY A 83 2.61 15.52 -8.45
C GLY A 83 2.13 15.90 -9.85
N LEU A 84 1.37 17.00 -9.95
CA LEU A 84 0.88 17.53 -11.23
C LEU A 84 2.03 17.96 -12.15
N ARG A 85 3.07 18.61 -11.61
CA ARG A 85 4.27 19.00 -12.40
C ARG A 85 5.05 17.78 -12.91
N ARG A 86 5.20 16.74 -12.09
CA ARG A 86 5.83 15.48 -12.53
C ARG A 86 5.00 14.81 -13.63
N GLN A 87 3.68 14.83 -13.49
CA GLN A 87 2.78 14.25 -14.49
C GLN A 87 2.85 14.98 -15.82
N ALA A 88 2.80 16.32 -15.80
CA ALA A 88 2.93 17.14 -17.00
C ALA A 88 4.28 16.91 -17.72
N ALA A 89 5.36 16.63 -16.98
CA ALA A 89 6.65 16.28 -17.57
C ALA A 89 6.63 14.91 -18.28
N ILE A 90 5.94 13.91 -17.70
CA ILE A 90 5.77 12.57 -18.30
C ILE A 90 4.93 12.66 -19.59
N ASP A 91 3.82 13.39 -19.55
CA ASP A 91 2.91 13.53 -20.69
C ASP A 91 3.54 14.32 -21.86
N SER A 92 4.52 15.19 -21.56
CA SER A 92 5.28 15.96 -22.56
C SER A 92 6.39 15.16 -23.26
N GLY A 93 6.52 13.85 -22.99
CA GLY A 93 7.52 12.99 -23.61
C GLY A 93 8.97 13.26 -23.15
N LEU A 94 9.18 14.12 -22.16
CA LEU A 94 10.46 14.25 -21.48
C LEU A 94 10.58 13.05 -20.54
N SER A 95 11.17 11.96 -21.03
CA SER A 95 11.61 10.86 -20.18
C SER A 95 12.59 11.42 -19.16
N SER A 96 12.11 11.71 -17.96
CA SER A 96 12.99 11.98 -16.84
C SER A 96 13.70 10.67 -16.56
N SER A 97 14.95 10.56 -17.01
CA SER A 97 15.91 9.50 -16.66
C SER A 97 16.32 9.58 -15.19
N VAL A 98 15.39 9.95 -14.32
CA VAL A 98 15.53 9.81 -12.88
C VAL A 98 15.28 8.34 -12.58
N PRO A 99 16.19 7.67 -11.85
CA PRO A 99 16.07 6.25 -11.59
C PRO A 99 14.68 5.98 -11.02
N MET A 100 14.03 4.93 -11.53
CA MET A 100 13.02 4.18 -10.81
C MET A 100 13.65 3.81 -9.46
N ALA A 101 13.52 4.70 -8.47
CA ALA A 101 13.57 4.31 -7.10
C ALA A 101 12.33 3.46 -6.90
N SER A 102 12.48 2.17 -7.17
CA SER A 102 11.71 1.13 -6.51
C SER A 102 11.73 1.49 -5.03
N ASN A 103 10.68 2.16 -4.56
CA ASN A 103 10.49 2.45 -3.15
C ASN A 103 10.08 1.14 -2.47
N SER A 104 11.02 0.20 -2.43
CA SER A 104 11.15 -0.79 -1.37
C SER A 104 11.72 -0.14 -0.10
N GLY A 105 11.98 1.17 -0.11
CA GLY A 105 12.13 1.96 1.10
C GLY A 105 10.75 2.16 1.71
N THR A 106 10.58 1.73 2.95
CA THR A 106 9.48 2.05 3.86
C THR A 106 9.23 3.56 3.89
N ARG A 107 8.49 4.07 2.90
CA ARG A 107 7.99 5.44 2.94
C ARG A 107 6.98 5.46 4.07
N SER A 108 7.25 6.28 5.08
CA SER A 108 6.26 6.59 6.10
C SER A 108 5.07 7.16 5.36
N ALA A 109 4.04 6.33 5.13
CA ALA A 109 2.80 6.78 4.53
C ALA A 109 2.33 8.06 5.22
N PRO A 110 1.70 9.00 4.50
CA PRO A 110 1.18 10.23 5.08
C PRO A 110 0.35 9.91 6.34
N PRO A 111 0.39 10.80 7.37
CA PRO A 111 -0.34 10.60 8.62
C PRO A 111 -1.80 10.27 8.30
N LEU A 112 -2.36 9.32 9.05
CA LEU A 112 -3.64 8.73 8.72
C LEU A 112 -4.72 9.82 8.80
N ASN A 113 -5.27 10.24 7.65
CA ASN A 113 -6.31 11.27 7.60
C ASN A 113 -7.55 10.77 8.34
N LEU A 114 -7.81 11.35 9.51
CA LEU A 114 -8.94 10.98 10.37
C LEU A 114 -10.26 11.60 9.88
N THR A 115 -10.23 12.54 8.95
CA THR A 115 -11.42 13.26 8.45
C THR A 115 -12.35 12.30 7.70
N GLY A 116 -13.50 11.97 8.28
CA GLY A 116 -14.55 11.14 7.66
C GLY A 116 -14.77 9.75 8.29
N LEU A 117 -13.99 9.35 9.31
CA LEU A 117 -14.25 8.12 10.05
C LEU A 117 -15.29 8.33 11.16
N PRO A 118 -16.20 7.37 11.41
CA PRO A 118 -17.18 7.46 12.48
C PRO A 118 -16.49 7.52 13.85
N GLY A 119 -16.89 8.47 14.70
CA GLY A 119 -16.36 8.65 16.06
C GLY A 119 -15.25 9.70 16.20
N THR A 120 -14.86 10.36 15.11
CA THR A 120 -13.86 11.46 15.12
C THR A 120 -14.31 12.71 15.87
N GLU A 121 -15.62 12.96 15.92
CA GLU A 121 -16.22 14.07 16.67
C GLU A 121 -16.11 13.91 18.19
N LYS A 122 -15.94 12.68 18.69
CA LYS A 122 -15.85 12.37 20.13
C LYS A 122 -14.42 12.37 20.67
N LEU A 123 -13.44 12.70 19.83
CA LEU A 123 -12.02 12.74 20.20
C LEU A 123 -11.52 14.17 20.36
N ASP A 124 -10.77 14.41 21.43
CA ASP A 124 -10.05 15.66 21.63
C ASP A 124 -8.91 15.82 20.59
N GLU A 125 -8.44 17.05 20.38
CA GLU A 125 -7.33 17.34 19.43
C GLU A 125 -6.08 16.51 19.71
N LYS A 126 -5.73 16.32 20.99
CA LYS A 126 -4.60 15.47 21.41
C LYS A 126 -4.80 13.99 21.06
N GLU A 127 -6.04 13.50 21.17
CA GLU A 127 -6.38 12.10 20.84
C GLU A 127 -6.41 11.88 19.33
N LYS A 128 -6.85 12.88 18.57
CA LYS A 128 -6.75 12.91 17.11
C LYS A 128 -5.30 12.83 16.67
N GLU A 129 -4.42 13.63 17.25
CA GLU A 129 -2.98 13.58 16.95
C GLU A 129 -2.38 12.19 17.24
N LEU A 130 -2.73 11.59 18.39
CA LEU A 130 -2.31 10.23 18.71
C LEU A 130 -2.78 9.21 17.67
N CYS A 131 -4.05 9.27 17.25
CA CYS A 131 -4.61 8.35 16.26
C CYS A 131 -3.91 8.48 14.90
N GLN A 132 -3.52 9.68 14.49
CA GLN A 132 -2.73 9.93 13.28
C GLN A 132 -1.33 9.29 13.37
N VAL A 133 -0.63 9.51 14.50
CA VAL A 133 0.74 9.01 14.73
C VAL A 133 0.78 7.48 14.91
N VAL A 134 -0.21 6.91 15.61
CA VAL A 134 -0.30 5.47 15.90
C VAL A 134 -0.93 4.71 14.73
N ARG A 135 -1.53 5.42 13.77
CA ARG A 135 -2.28 4.83 12.65
C ARG A 135 -3.36 3.89 13.15
N LEU A 136 -4.23 4.46 13.98
CA LEU A 136 -5.34 3.76 14.61
C LEU A 136 -6.65 4.44 14.23
N ALA A 137 -7.67 3.63 13.94
CA ALA A 137 -9.00 4.14 13.65
C ALA A 137 -9.63 4.74 14.93
N PRO A 138 -10.26 5.92 14.86
CA PRO A 138 -10.93 6.59 15.98
C PRO A 138 -11.88 5.70 16.79
N GLY A 139 -12.73 4.91 16.11
CA GLY A 139 -13.64 3.97 16.77
C GLY A 139 -12.91 2.90 17.60
N ALA A 140 -11.86 2.29 17.03
CA ALA A 140 -11.05 1.29 17.72
C ALA A 140 -10.27 1.90 18.90
N TYR A 141 -9.79 3.13 18.77
CA TYR A 141 -9.15 3.84 19.88
C TYR A 141 -10.11 4.05 21.07
N LEU A 142 -11.37 4.44 20.81
CA LEU A 142 -12.37 4.62 21.87
C LEU A 142 -12.67 3.30 22.60
N GLU A 143 -12.78 2.20 21.86
CA GLU A 143 -12.93 0.86 22.45
C GLU A 143 -11.74 0.51 23.34
N TYR A 144 -10.51 0.67 22.85
CA TYR A 144 -9.31 0.38 23.63
C TYR A 144 -9.15 1.29 24.85
N LYS A 145 -9.45 2.59 24.71
CA LYS A 145 -9.45 3.55 25.82
C LYS A 145 -10.43 3.09 26.91
N SER A 146 -11.65 2.73 26.54
CA SER A 146 -12.66 2.27 27.51
C SER A 146 -12.24 0.97 28.20
N ALA A 147 -11.65 0.03 27.46
CA ALA A 147 -11.19 -1.24 28.00
C ALA A 147 -10.04 -1.05 29.00
N LEU A 148 -9.05 -0.20 28.68
CA LEU A 148 -7.91 0.09 29.56
C LEU A 148 -8.34 0.86 30.82
N LEU A 149 -9.26 1.83 30.68
CA LEU A 149 -9.81 2.58 31.82
C LEU A 149 -10.59 1.66 32.78
N ASN A 150 -11.44 0.79 32.25
CA ASN A 150 -12.21 -0.15 33.07
C ASN A 150 -11.30 -1.09 33.86
N GLU A 151 -10.21 -1.55 33.27
CA GLU A 151 -9.28 -2.44 33.97
C GLU A 151 -8.46 -1.69 35.03
N CYS A 152 -8.02 -0.47 34.73
CA CYS A 152 -7.32 0.39 35.69
C CYS A 152 -8.22 0.72 36.90
N ASN A 153 -9.50 1.01 36.67
CA ASN A 153 -10.46 1.31 37.74
C ASN A 153 -10.74 0.09 38.64
N LYS A 154 -10.69 -1.13 38.08
CA LYS A 154 -10.86 -2.36 38.88
C LYS A 154 -9.65 -2.68 39.75
N GLN A 155 -8.43 -2.47 39.23
CA GLN A 155 -7.19 -2.89 39.89
C GLN A 155 -6.47 -1.75 40.64
N GLY A 156 -6.91 -0.49 40.48
CA GLY A 156 -6.25 0.70 41.06
C GLY A 156 -4.97 1.13 40.33
N GLY A 157 -4.57 0.38 39.30
CA GLY A 157 -3.45 0.68 38.43
C GLY A 157 -3.29 -0.40 37.37
N LEU A 158 -2.59 -0.07 36.28
CA LEU A 158 -2.47 -0.94 35.13
C LEU A 158 -1.01 -1.07 34.71
N ARG A 159 -0.53 -2.31 34.51
CA ARG A 159 0.82 -2.55 33.96
C ARG A 159 0.78 -2.65 32.44
N LEU A 160 1.87 -2.24 31.78
CA LEU A 160 1.99 -2.33 30.32
C LEU A 160 1.80 -3.77 29.78
N ALA A 161 2.24 -4.78 30.54
CA ALA A 161 2.03 -6.19 30.18
C ALA A 161 0.54 -6.58 30.18
N GLN A 162 -0.23 -6.10 31.16
CA GLN A 162 -1.67 -6.33 31.25
C GLN A 162 -2.41 -5.60 30.12
N ALA A 163 -2.02 -4.35 29.84
CA ALA A 163 -2.58 -3.59 28.72
C ALA A 163 -2.42 -4.36 27.38
N ARG A 164 -1.25 -4.94 27.12
CA ARG A 164 -1.00 -5.76 25.91
C ARG A 164 -1.87 -7.00 25.83
N ALA A 165 -2.08 -7.68 26.96
CA ALA A 165 -2.95 -8.86 27.01
C ALA A 165 -4.43 -8.49 26.76
N LEU A 166 -4.84 -7.28 27.17
CA LEU A 166 -6.23 -6.83 27.12
C LEU A 166 -6.67 -6.43 25.70
N ILE A 167 -5.92 -5.55 25.03
CA ILE A 167 -6.32 -5.00 23.73
C ILE A 167 -5.82 -5.81 22.52
N LYS A 168 -4.90 -6.76 22.73
CA LYS A 168 -4.39 -7.72 21.73
C LYS A 168 -4.01 -7.09 20.37
N ILE A 169 -3.45 -5.88 20.38
CA ILE A 169 -2.92 -5.21 19.19
C ILE A 169 -1.39 -5.24 19.16
N ASP A 170 -0.81 -4.67 18.10
CA ASP A 170 0.64 -4.48 17.98
C ASP A 170 1.26 -3.85 19.25
N VAL A 171 2.42 -4.40 19.63
CA VAL A 171 3.14 -4.06 20.87
C VAL A 171 3.54 -2.58 20.91
N ASN A 172 3.91 -2.00 19.76
CA ASN A 172 4.35 -0.62 19.66
C ASN A 172 3.16 0.35 19.72
N LYS A 173 2.03 -0.03 19.10
CA LYS A 173 0.79 0.75 19.18
C LYS A 173 0.26 0.79 20.61
N THR A 174 0.20 -0.36 21.27
CA THR A 174 -0.23 -0.47 22.68
C THR A 174 0.61 0.43 23.59
N ARG A 175 1.94 0.42 23.39
CA ARG A 175 2.86 1.26 24.17
C ARG A 175 2.56 2.75 24.02
N LYS A 176 2.40 3.24 22.78
CA LYS A 176 2.10 4.65 22.53
C LYS A 176 0.76 5.09 23.17
N ILE A 177 -0.26 4.24 23.12
CA ILE A 177 -1.57 4.51 23.73
C ILE A 177 -1.45 4.52 25.26
N TYR A 178 -0.78 3.53 25.82
CA TYR A 178 -0.55 3.43 27.26
C TYR A 178 0.23 4.65 27.80
N ASP A 179 1.32 5.03 27.13
CA ASP A 179 2.15 6.17 27.53
C ASP A 179 1.36 7.49 27.45
N PHE A 180 0.47 7.64 26.47
CA PHE A 180 -0.44 8.78 26.36
C PHE A 180 -1.46 8.83 27.51
N LEU A 181 -2.12 7.71 27.81
CA LEU A 181 -3.11 7.64 28.89
C LEU A 181 -2.50 7.89 30.27
N ILE A 182 -1.26 7.45 30.51
CA ILE A 182 -0.51 7.77 31.73
C ILE A 182 -0.21 9.27 31.80
N ARG A 183 0.22 9.88 30.69
CA ARG A 183 0.60 11.30 30.64
C ARG A 183 -0.58 12.23 30.89
N GLU A 184 -1.75 11.92 30.34
CA GLU A 184 -2.98 12.67 30.57
C GLU A 184 -3.65 12.34 31.91
N GLY A 185 -3.10 11.40 32.69
CA GLY A 185 -3.60 11.05 34.03
C GLY A 185 -4.85 10.18 34.03
N TYR A 186 -5.21 9.56 32.91
CA TYR A 186 -6.36 8.66 32.79
C TYR A 186 -6.14 7.31 33.47
N ILE A 187 -4.90 6.83 33.49
CA ILE A 187 -4.52 5.57 34.13
C ILE A 187 -3.32 5.79 35.05
N THR A 188 -3.23 4.99 36.11
CA THR A 188 -2.12 4.99 37.06
C THR A 188 -1.18 3.82 36.78
N LYS A 189 0.13 4.07 36.89
CA LYS A 189 1.15 3.02 36.74
C LYS A 189 1.22 2.18 38.03
N ALA A 190 1.00 0.87 37.90
CA ALA A 190 1.20 -0.13 38.96
C ALA A 190 2.55 -0.87 38.87
#